data_AF-A0A7C2TPR5-F1
#
_entry.id   AF-A0A7C2TPR5-F1
#
_cell.length_a   1.000
_cell.length_b   1.000
_cell.length_c   1.000
_cell.angle_alpha   90.00
_cell.angle_beta   90.00
_cell.angle_gamma   90.00
#
_symmetry.space_group_name_H-M   'P 1'
#
loop_
_entity.id
_entity.type
_entity.pdbx_description
1 polymer ?
#
loop_
_entity_poly.entity_id
_entity_poly.type
_entity_poly.pdbx_seq_one_letter_code
_entity_poly.pdbx_strand_id
1 'polypeptide(L)'
;MRDPHLTPPLRRQYLEIKRRYPDMLVLFQVGDFFEAFDEDALTLSRELGLVLTTKYMGKTLRVPLAGIPVVSLTHHLSKLIQKGYKVAICEQLTPPGRRLIHRDVTRVVTPGTLTEPALLEERASNYLASFLAEGARAGLAVVEITTGEFAATEAARERVWEELTRLGPAEVLIPRSVAETEGAKIPAFTLGRAATVTPLEDEAFAADLSRRTLGEHFGAIPPQMPPLAIRAAGAIMYYLRQTQPRLVEQLDRLSPYALDAFMALDPHTIAHLEIFHSRAGTVEGSLLAVLDRTLTPMGSRRLKQWLRYPLVDLTALCARQEAVQWFLEQEPLRREFRAHLGQLADVERVIGRVKSGSATPREVVALGRSARTISALRAL
;
A
#
# COMPACT_ATOMS: atom_id res chain seq x y z
N MET A 1 18.05 12.59 32.25
CA MET A 1 18.47 11.24 31.79
C MET A 1 18.66 10.35 33.01
N ARG A 2 17.92 9.24 33.16
CA ARG A 2 18.14 8.24 34.23
C ARG A 2 19.08 7.15 33.72
N ASP A 3 19.94 6.67 34.63
CA ASP A 3 21.01 5.70 34.42
C ASP A 3 20.55 4.43 33.65
N PRO A 4 21.22 4.05 32.53
CA PRO A 4 20.90 2.86 31.75
C PRO A 4 21.04 1.54 32.53
N HIS A 5 21.72 1.50 33.68
CA HIS A 5 21.86 0.31 34.52
C HIS A 5 20.67 0.04 35.48
N LEU A 6 19.73 0.99 35.65
CA LEU A 6 18.52 0.82 36.48
C LEU A 6 17.25 0.43 35.71
N THR A 7 17.30 0.38 34.37
CA THR A 7 16.13 0.08 33.54
C THR A 7 16.01 -1.44 33.34
N PRO A 8 14.87 -2.08 33.69
CA PRO A 8 14.67 -3.51 33.50
C PRO A 8 14.92 -3.94 32.04
N PRO A 9 15.49 -5.13 31.78
CA PRO A 9 15.88 -5.56 30.44
C PRO A 9 14.76 -5.45 29.39
N LEU A 10 13.53 -5.85 29.77
CA LEU A 10 12.35 -5.74 28.90
C LEU A 10 12.05 -4.29 28.49
N ARG A 11 12.08 -3.37 29.46
CA ARG A 11 11.83 -1.95 29.21
C ARG A 11 12.92 -1.35 28.32
N ARG A 12 14.18 -1.72 28.57
CA ARG A 12 15.30 -1.25 27.77
C ARG A 12 15.15 -1.66 26.31
N GLN A 13 14.86 -2.94 26.04
CA GLN A 13 14.63 -3.42 24.67
C GLN A 13 13.45 -2.70 23.99
N TYR A 14 12.33 -2.53 24.71
CA TYR A 14 11.18 -1.80 24.16
C TYR A 14 11.54 -0.36 23.80
N LEU A 15 12.20 0.38 24.69
CA LEU A 15 12.59 1.77 24.43
C LEU A 15 13.62 1.89 23.30
N GLU A 16 14.54 0.93 23.17
CA GLU A 16 15.48 0.85 22.05
C GLU A 16 14.75 0.64 20.71
N ILE A 17 13.73 -0.23 20.67
CA ILE A 17 12.88 -0.42 19.48
C ILE A 17 12.03 0.82 19.20
N LYS A 18 11.36 1.40 20.21
CA LYS A 18 10.52 2.59 20.02
C LYS A 18 11.31 3.79 19.52
N ARG A 19 12.58 3.95 19.91
CA ARG A 19 13.47 4.99 19.37
C ARG A 19 13.79 4.79 17.87
N ARG A 20 13.84 3.55 17.38
CA ARG A 20 14.01 3.25 15.96
C ARG A 20 12.74 3.52 15.14
N TYR A 21 11.57 3.46 15.78
CA TYR A 21 10.26 3.63 15.15
C TYR A 21 9.39 4.66 15.92
N PRO A 22 9.82 5.94 16.01
CA PRO A 22 9.15 6.93 16.85
C PRO A 22 7.72 7.20 16.40
N ASP A 23 7.49 7.27 15.08
CA ASP A 23 6.20 7.62 14.46
C ASP A 23 5.28 6.42 14.23
N MET A 24 5.56 5.27 14.84
CA MET A 24 4.80 4.03 14.66
C MET A 24 4.36 3.45 16.00
N LEU A 25 3.22 2.77 16.01
CA LEU A 25 2.83 1.92 17.15
C LEU A 25 3.74 0.70 17.16
N VAL A 26 4.36 0.41 18.31
CA VAL A 26 5.19 -0.77 18.49
C VAL A 26 4.38 -1.87 19.21
N LEU A 27 4.08 -2.94 18.47
CA LEU A 27 3.48 -4.15 19.01
C LEU A 27 4.59 -5.12 19.41
N PHE A 28 4.84 -5.23 20.71
CA PHE A 28 6.00 -5.93 21.27
C PHE A 28 5.59 -7.29 21.84
N GLN A 29 6.08 -8.39 21.25
CA GLN A 29 5.65 -9.73 21.63
C GLN A 29 6.16 -10.14 23.02
N VAL A 30 5.23 -10.50 23.90
CA VAL A 30 5.48 -11.05 25.23
C VAL A 30 4.59 -12.27 25.44
N GLY A 31 5.18 -13.46 25.23
CA GLY A 31 4.42 -14.72 25.27
C GLY A 31 3.37 -14.75 24.15
N ASP A 32 2.13 -15.03 24.52
CA ASP A 32 0.99 -15.17 23.59
C ASP A 32 0.28 -13.84 23.26
N PHE A 33 0.90 -12.72 23.63
CA PHE A 33 0.36 -11.37 23.39
C PHE A 33 1.38 -10.47 22.69
N PHE A 34 0.86 -9.58 21.85
CA PHE A 34 1.54 -8.36 21.45
C PHE A 34 1.14 -7.24 22.38
N GLU A 35 2.11 -6.69 23.11
CA GLU A 35 1.91 -5.63 24.10
C GLU A 35 2.41 -4.28 23.55
N ALA A 36 1.65 -3.22 23.77
CA ALA A 36 2.10 -1.84 23.60
C ALA A 36 2.23 -1.18 24.97
N PHE A 37 3.18 -0.25 25.13
CA PHE A 37 3.44 0.44 26.39
C PHE A 37 3.38 1.95 26.24
N ASP A 38 3.31 2.65 27.38
CA ASP A 38 3.37 4.11 27.45
C ASP A 38 2.27 4.74 26.54
N GLU A 39 2.61 5.67 25.63
CA GLU A 39 1.63 6.32 24.75
C GLU A 39 1.00 5.37 23.71
N ASP A 40 1.76 4.37 23.26
CA ASP A 40 1.26 3.38 22.31
C ASP A 40 0.14 2.55 22.96
N ALA A 41 0.23 2.25 24.27
CA ALA A 41 -0.82 1.57 25.02
C ALA A 41 -2.13 2.39 25.08
N LEU A 42 -2.01 3.70 25.32
CA LEU A 42 -3.16 4.61 25.38
C LEU A 42 -3.87 4.67 24.02
N THR A 43 -3.08 4.78 22.95
CA THR A 43 -3.58 4.77 21.58
C THR A 43 -4.27 3.45 21.26
N LEU A 44 -3.62 2.32 21.57
CA LEU A 44 -4.16 0.99 21.31
C LEU A 44 -5.49 0.76 22.05
N SER A 45 -5.57 1.17 23.32
CA SER A 45 -6.80 1.07 24.12
C SER A 45 -7.93 1.91 23.54
N ARG A 46 -7.67 3.19 23.24
CA ARG A 46 -8.67 4.12 22.68
C ARG A 46 -9.18 3.66 21.31
N GLU A 47 -8.27 3.28 20.42
CA GLU A 47 -8.62 3.02 19.03
C GLU A 47 -9.25 1.65 18.81
N LEU A 48 -8.91 0.67 19.65
CA LEU A 48 -9.39 -0.71 19.50
C LEU A 48 -10.41 -1.12 20.58
N GLY A 49 -10.67 -0.25 21.57
CA GLY A 49 -11.55 -0.55 22.69
C GLY A 49 -10.98 -1.62 23.63
N LEU A 50 -9.65 -1.73 23.71
CA LEU A 50 -8.96 -2.70 24.56
C LEU A 50 -8.84 -2.19 25.99
N VAL A 51 -8.83 -3.09 26.97
CA VAL A 51 -8.64 -2.74 28.38
C VAL A 51 -7.22 -2.18 28.58
N LEU A 52 -7.14 -0.93 29.04
CA LEU A 52 -5.88 -0.31 29.48
C LEU A 52 -5.55 -0.79 30.90
N THR A 53 -4.37 -1.37 31.08
CA THR A 53 -3.88 -1.88 32.37
C THR A 53 -2.51 -1.28 32.69
N THR A 54 -1.87 -1.75 33.77
CA THR A 54 -0.49 -1.38 34.10
C THR A 54 0.38 -2.61 34.30
N LYS A 55 1.62 -2.55 33.82
CA LYS A 55 2.63 -3.60 34.02
C LYS A 55 3.72 -3.10 34.96
N TYR A 56 4.11 -3.95 35.91
CA TYR A 56 5.33 -3.70 36.69
C TYR A 56 6.55 -4.02 35.82
N MET A 57 7.41 -3.02 35.61
CA MET A 57 8.71 -3.18 34.99
C MET A 57 9.77 -3.02 36.10
N GLY A 58 10.31 -4.14 36.57
CA GLY A 58 11.21 -4.14 37.74
C GLY A 58 10.45 -3.97 39.05
N LYS A 59 11.07 -3.37 40.07
CA LYS A 59 10.52 -3.33 41.44
C LYS A 59 9.50 -2.21 41.69
N THR A 60 9.66 -1.04 41.05
CA THR A 60 8.88 0.16 41.43
C THR A 60 8.18 0.84 40.26
N LEU A 61 8.58 0.56 39.02
CA LEU A 61 8.04 1.25 37.86
C LEU A 61 6.78 0.55 37.35
N ARG A 62 5.67 1.28 37.29
CA ARG A 62 4.44 0.86 36.62
C ARG A 62 4.30 1.62 35.32
N VAL A 63 4.00 0.92 34.23
CA VAL A 63 3.83 1.51 32.90
C VAL A 63 2.44 1.17 32.36
N PRO A 64 1.77 2.08 31.62
CA PRO A 64 0.57 1.76 30.88
C PRO A 64 0.81 0.60 29.93
N LEU A 65 -0.18 -0.29 29.80
CA LEU A 65 -0.13 -1.50 28.98
C LEU A 65 -1.49 -1.73 28.31
N ALA A 66 -1.47 -2.02 27.02
CA ALA A 66 -2.58 -2.64 26.30
C ALA A 66 -2.04 -3.80 25.46
N GLY A 67 -2.80 -4.90 25.36
CA GLY A 67 -2.34 -6.13 24.73
C GLY A 67 -3.34 -6.71 23.74
N ILE A 68 -2.83 -7.30 22.67
CA ILE A 68 -3.58 -8.03 21.65
C ILE A 68 -3.12 -9.50 21.66
N PRO A 69 -4.01 -10.48 21.79
CA PRO A 69 -3.64 -11.89 21.63
C PRO A 69 -3.03 -12.14 20.26
N VAL A 70 -1.95 -12.94 20.17
CA VAL A 70 -1.28 -13.27 18.90
C VAL A 70 -2.27 -13.77 17.85
N VAL A 71 -3.22 -14.62 18.24
CA VAL A 71 -4.25 -15.21 17.37
C VAL A 71 -5.21 -14.18 16.75
N SER A 72 -5.34 -12.99 17.34
CA SER A 72 -6.24 -11.93 16.85
C SER A 72 -5.48 -10.70 16.31
N LEU A 73 -4.16 -10.80 16.13
CA LEU A 73 -3.32 -9.72 15.64
C LEU A 73 -3.86 -9.15 14.31
N THR A 74 -4.14 -9.99 13.33
CA THR A 74 -4.57 -9.56 11.99
C THR A 74 -5.83 -8.71 12.01
N HIS A 75 -6.82 -9.08 12.84
CA HIS A 75 -8.07 -8.32 12.99
C HIS A 75 -7.83 -6.92 13.56
N HIS A 76 -7.03 -6.82 14.61
CA HIS A 76 -6.72 -5.53 15.25
C HIS A 76 -5.82 -4.66 14.37
N LEU A 77 -4.87 -5.29 13.67
CA LEU A 77 -4.02 -4.62 12.72
C LEU A 77 -4.83 -3.97 11.60
N SER A 78 -5.82 -4.68 11.02
CA SER A 78 -6.73 -4.12 10.01
C SER A 78 -7.40 -2.82 10.47
N LYS A 79 -7.91 -2.79 11.70
CA LYS A 79 -8.53 -1.60 12.29
C LYS A 79 -7.54 -0.43 12.46
N LEU A 80 -6.31 -0.71 12.91
CA LEU A 80 -5.28 0.31 13.06
C LEU A 80 -4.89 0.90 11.71
N ILE A 81 -4.67 0.06 10.71
CA ILE A 81 -4.29 0.50 9.36
C ILE A 81 -5.41 1.32 8.71
N GLN A 82 -6.68 0.91 8.86
CA GLN A 82 -7.83 1.69 8.35
C GLN A 82 -7.93 3.08 8.97
N LYS A 83 -7.42 3.26 10.19
CA LYS A 83 -7.33 4.54 10.89
C LYS A 83 -6.04 5.32 10.57
N GLY A 84 -5.21 4.80 9.66
CA GLY A 84 -3.97 5.44 9.20
C GLY A 84 -2.76 5.23 10.11
N TYR A 85 -2.83 4.33 11.09
CA TYR A 85 -1.66 4.02 11.93
C TYR A 85 -0.63 3.18 11.17
N LYS A 86 0.64 3.48 11.41
CA LYS A 86 1.78 2.63 11.06
C LYS A 86 2.15 1.77 12.25
N VAL A 87 2.43 0.49 12.02
CA VAL A 87 2.63 -0.49 13.10
C VAL A 87 3.90 -1.29 12.87
N ALA A 88 4.83 -1.22 13.82
CA ALA A 88 6.01 -2.08 13.86
C ALA A 88 5.71 -3.32 14.71
N ILE A 89 5.82 -4.50 14.11
CA ILE A 89 5.61 -5.79 14.78
C ILE A 89 6.97 -6.30 15.24
N CYS A 90 7.13 -6.36 16.55
CA CYS A 90 8.35 -6.84 17.19
C CYS A 90 8.12 -8.22 17.78
N GLU A 91 8.77 -9.22 17.21
CA GLU A 91 8.63 -10.63 17.60
C GLU A 91 9.82 -11.11 18.41
N GLN A 92 9.57 -12.18 19.17
CA GLN A 92 10.60 -12.87 19.91
C GLN A 92 11.33 -13.86 19.02
N LEU A 93 12.61 -13.58 18.72
CA LEU A 93 13.44 -14.40 17.83
C LEU A 93 14.04 -15.62 18.52
N THR A 94 14.13 -15.59 19.85
CA THR A 94 14.72 -16.68 20.65
C THR A 94 13.63 -17.55 21.28
N PRO A 95 13.80 -18.88 21.32
CA PRO A 95 12.83 -19.75 21.98
C PRO A 95 12.63 -19.38 23.46
N PRO A 96 11.41 -19.57 24.01
CA PRO A 96 11.14 -19.36 25.44
C PRO A 96 12.08 -20.18 26.33
N GLY A 97 12.47 -19.63 27.48
CA GLY A 97 13.27 -20.36 28.49
C GLY A 97 14.79 -20.19 28.41
N ARG A 98 15.32 -19.45 27.42
CA ARG A 98 16.74 -19.05 27.40
C ARG A 98 16.99 -17.79 28.23
N ARG A 99 18.21 -17.68 28.80
CA ARG A 99 18.62 -16.59 29.72
C ARG A 99 18.61 -15.20 29.07
N LEU A 100 18.75 -15.12 27.76
CA LEU A 100 18.64 -13.87 26.99
C LEU A 100 17.53 -14.03 25.95
N ILE A 101 16.51 -13.19 26.05
CA ILE A 101 15.44 -13.10 25.05
C ILE A 101 15.77 -11.94 24.13
N HIS A 102 16.07 -12.25 22.87
CA HIS A 102 16.23 -11.31 21.78
C HIS A 102 14.88 -11.08 21.10
N ARG A 103 14.57 -9.81 20.89
CA ARG A 103 13.43 -9.33 20.11
C ARG A 103 13.89 -8.34 19.07
N ASP A 104 13.28 -8.38 17.90
CA ASP A 104 13.50 -7.35 16.89
C ASP A 104 12.22 -7.14 16.09
N VAL A 105 12.17 -6.04 15.34
CA VAL A 105 11.08 -5.79 14.42
C VAL A 105 11.24 -6.73 13.24
N THR A 106 10.28 -7.64 13.08
CA THR A 106 10.27 -8.60 11.97
C THR A 106 9.50 -8.06 10.76
N ARG A 107 8.62 -7.08 10.99
CA ARG A 107 7.77 -6.50 9.96
C ARG A 107 7.28 -5.10 10.36
N VAL A 108 7.21 -4.20 9.40
CA VAL A 108 6.53 -2.91 9.51
C VAL A 108 5.28 -2.92 8.62
N VAL A 109 4.15 -2.50 9.14
CA VAL A 109 2.87 -2.49 8.42
C VAL A 109 2.40 -1.05 8.29
N THR A 110 2.22 -0.61 7.06
CA THR A 110 1.78 0.74 6.75
C THR A 110 0.61 0.68 5.77
N PRO A 111 -0.27 1.70 5.74
CA PRO A 111 -1.42 1.70 4.84
C PRO A 111 -1.05 1.50 3.37
N GLY A 112 0.08 2.03 2.90
CA GLY A 112 0.51 1.89 1.51
C GLY A 112 1.28 0.60 1.19
N THR A 113 1.67 -0.20 2.19
CA THR A 113 2.59 -1.36 1.99
C THR A 113 1.95 -2.72 2.33
N LEU A 114 0.62 -2.79 2.33
CA LEU A 114 -0.12 -4.00 2.64
C LEU A 114 0.08 -5.08 1.57
N THR A 115 0.35 -6.32 2.01
CA THR A 115 0.47 -7.48 1.12
C THR A 115 -0.41 -8.65 1.53
N GLU A 116 -0.88 -8.65 2.78
CA GLU A 116 -1.74 -9.70 3.31
C GLU A 116 -3.16 -9.58 2.75
N PRO A 117 -3.71 -10.67 2.17
CA PRO A 117 -5.08 -10.65 1.64
C PRO A 117 -6.14 -10.20 2.66
N ALA A 118 -5.95 -10.54 3.94
CA ALA A 118 -6.88 -10.17 5.01
C ALA A 118 -6.91 -8.66 5.32
N LEU A 119 -5.91 -7.90 4.88
CA LEU A 119 -5.82 -6.45 5.10
C LEU A 119 -6.15 -5.65 3.83
N LEU A 120 -6.31 -6.33 2.69
CA LEU A 120 -6.53 -5.70 1.39
C LEU A 120 -7.99 -5.82 0.97
N GLU A 121 -8.49 -4.75 0.35
CA GLU A 121 -9.72 -4.84 -0.42
C GLU A 121 -9.44 -5.63 -1.71
N GLU A 122 -10.13 -6.76 -1.91
CA GLU A 122 -9.87 -7.68 -3.02
C GLU A 122 -10.03 -7.00 -4.39
N ARG A 123 -11.06 -6.15 -4.53
CA ARG A 123 -11.43 -5.48 -5.78
C ARG A 123 -10.86 -4.07 -5.93
N ALA A 124 -9.95 -3.63 -5.07
CA ALA A 124 -9.36 -2.29 -5.13
C ALA A 124 -7.82 -2.36 -5.09
N SER A 125 -7.17 -1.41 -5.77
CA SER A 125 -5.72 -1.21 -5.69
C SER A 125 -5.35 -0.52 -4.38
N ASN A 126 -4.22 -0.90 -3.80
CA ASN A 126 -3.70 -0.27 -2.57
C ASN A 126 -2.40 0.50 -2.89
N TYR A 127 -2.55 1.74 -3.38
CA TYR A 127 -1.40 2.53 -3.81
C TYR A 127 -0.66 3.19 -2.65
N LEU A 128 0.67 3.12 -2.69
CA LEU A 128 1.59 4.04 -2.01
C LEU A 128 2.02 5.08 -3.04
N ALA A 129 1.90 6.36 -2.70
CA ALA A 129 2.33 7.46 -3.55
C ALA A 129 3.47 8.26 -2.90
N SER A 130 4.22 8.97 -3.72
CA SER A 130 5.22 9.95 -3.30
C SER A 130 5.04 11.23 -4.10
N PHE A 131 4.97 12.36 -3.42
CA PHE A 131 4.68 13.65 -4.01
C PHE A 131 5.76 14.66 -3.62
N LEU A 132 6.30 15.36 -4.62
CA LEU A 132 7.31 16.39 -4.46
C LEU A 132 6.98 17.57 -5.38
N ALA A 133 6.87 18.77 -4.84
CA ALA A 133 6.64 19.99 -5.61
C ALA A 133 7.85 20.94 -5.53
N GLU A 134 8.21 21.53 -6.67
CA GLU A 134 9.22 22.59 -6.77
C GLU A 134 8.70 23.71 -7.67
N GLY A 135 8.39 24.86 -7.07
CA GLY A 135 7.74 25.96 -7.78
C GLY A 135 6.39 25.55 -8.39
N ALA A 136 6.26 25.74 -9.72
CA ALA A 136 5.04 25.42 -10.48
C ALA A 136 5.00 23.98 -11.02
N ARG A 137 6.03 23.16 -10.74
CA ARG A 137 6.13 21.76 -11.20
C ARG A 137 6.06 20.80 -10.02
N ALA A 138 5.59 19.59 -10.26
CA ALA A 138 5.62 18.52 -9.28
C ALA A 138 5.93 17.18 -9.93
N GLY A 139 6.56 16.31 -9.16
CA GLY A 139 6.73 14.88 -9.46
C GLY A 139 5.79 14.05 -8.62
N LEU A 140 5.27 12.98 -9.22
CA LEU A 140 4.49 11.96 -8.54
C LEU A 140 4.99 10.59 -8.95
N ALA A 141 5.19 9.73 -7.97
CA ALA A 141 5.41 8.31 -8.18
C ALA A 141 4.36 7.51 -7.41
N VAL A 142 3.95 6.38 -7.97
CA VAL A 142 2.96 5.48 -7.40
C VAL A 142 3.41 4.04 -7.53
N VAL A 143 3.18 3.26 -6.49
CA VAL A 143 3.42 1.83 -6.49
C VAL A 143 2.22 1.07 -5.94
N GLU A 144 1.85 -0.03 -6.61
CA GLU A 144 0.99 -1.07 -6.05
C GLU A 144 1.87 -2.29 -5.78
N ILE A 145 2.17 -2.50 -4.50
CA ILE A 145 3.14 -3.49 -4.03
C ILE A 145 2.73 -4.93 -4.38
N THR A 146 1.44 -5.23 -4.33
CA THR A 146 0.91 -6.58 -4.59
C THR A 146 0.92 -6.98 -6.05
N THR A 147 0.94 -6.00 -6.96
CA THR A 147 0.97 -6.26 -8.41
C THR A 147 2.33 -5.96 -9.04
N GLY A 148 3.17 -5.17 -8.35
CA GLY A 148 4.45 -4.69 -8.86
C GLY A 148 4.31 -3.51 -9.84
N GLU A 149 3.12 -2.92 -9.97
CA GLU A 149 2.93 -1.69 -10.73
C GLU A 149 3.75 -0.57 -10.09
N PHE A 150 4.70 0.02 -10.83
CA PHE A 150 5.49 1.16 -10.38
C PHE A 150 5.66 2.17 -11.52
N ALA A 151 5.09 3.35 -11.32
CA ALA A 151 5.08 4.39 -12.34
C ALA A 151 5.35 5.78 -11.75
N ALA A 152 5.90 6.67 -12.57
CA ALA A 152 6.16 8.05 -12.17
C ALA A 152 5.88 9.05 -13.30
N THR A 153 5.55 10.28 -12.92
CA THR A 153 5.25 11.38 -13.83
C THR A 153 5.70 12.72 -13.27
N GLU A 154 5.82 13.71 -14.14
CA GLU A 154 6.05 15.10 -13.76
C GLU A 154 5.21 16.02 -14.63
N ALA A 155 4.47 16.93 -13.99
CA ALA A 155 3.62 17.91 -14.66
C ALA A 155 3.56 19.23 -13.88
N ALA A 156 2.69 20.14 -14.31
CA ALA A 156 2.33 21.30 -13.50
C ALA A 156 1.79 20.83 -12.13
N ARG A 157 2.12 21.57 -11.07
CA ARG A 157 1.79 21.21 -9.68
C ARG A 157 0.32 20.85 -9.50
N GLU A 158 -0.57 21.63 -10.11
CA GLU A 158 -2.02 21.48 -10.05
C GLU A 158 -2.49 20.20 -10.75
N ARG A 159 -1.86 19.84 -11.88
CA ARG A 159 -2.19 18.62 -12.62
C ARG A 159 -1.77 17.37 -11.84
N VAL A 160 -0.60 17.41 -11.21
CA VAL A 160 -0.14 16.31 -10.35
C VAL A 160 -1.02 16.18 -9.10
N TRP A 161 -1.50 17.31 -8.58
CA TRP A 161 -2.45 17.34 -7.47
C TRP A 161 -3.78 16.66 -7.78
N GLU A 162 -4.37 17.00 -8.93
CA GLU A 162 -5.58 16.36 -9.45
C GLU A 162 -5.35 14.85 -9.62
N GLU A 163 -4.18 14.45 -10.09
CA GLU A 163 -3.83 13.05 -10.28
C GLU A 163 -3.69 12.29 -8.96
N LEU A 164 -2.97 12.85 -7.99
CA LEU A 164 -2.84 12.27 -6.65
C LEU A 164 -4.22 12.06 -6.00
N THR A 165 -5.10 13.05 -6.17
CA THR A 165 -6.50 12.97 -5.74
C THR A 165 -7.27 11.87 -6.47
N ARG A 166 -7.15 11.81 -7.80
CA ARG A 166 -7.80 10.80 -8.65
C ARG A 166 -7.38 9.38 -8.26
N LEU A 167 -6.11 9.19 -7.94
CA LEU A 167 -5.54 7.91 -7.52
C LEU A 167 -6.08 7.46 -6.17
N GLY A 168 -6.25 8.38 -5.23
CA GLY A 168 -6.70 8.09 -3.86
C GLY A 168 -5.80 7.05 -3.17
N PRO A 169 -4.48 7.28 -3.05
CA PRO A 169 -3.57 6.32 -2.44
C PRO A 169 -3.89 6.10 -0.96
N ALA A 170 -3.53 4.94 -0.44
CA ALA A 170 -3.68 4.63 0.99
C ALA A 170 -2.65 5.39 1.85
N GLU A 171 -1.49 5.71 1.27
CA GLU A 171 -0.41 6.44 1.92
C GLU A 171 0.34 7.34 0.93
N VAL A 172 0.74 8.53 1.36
CA VAL A 172 1.49 9.51 0.57
C VAL A 172 2.76 9.91 1.31
N LEU A 173 3.90 9.74 0.64
CA LEU A 173 5.22 10.18 1.09
C LEU A 173 5.46 11.61 0.64
N ILE A 174 5.95 12.45 1.56
CA ILE A 174 6.30 13.85 1.29
C ILE A 174 7.59 14.24 2.01
N PRO A 175 8.31 15.29 1.56
CA PRO A 175 9.43 15.84 2.33
C PRO A 175 8.97 16.39 3.68
N ARG A 176 9.78 16.22 4.72
CA ARG A 176 9.47 16.69 6.08
C ARG A 176 9.32 18.21 6.11
N SER A 177 10.18 18.94 5.41
CA SER A 177 10.07 20.40 5.30
C SER A 177 8.73 20.85 4.71
N VAL A 178 8.19 20.10 3.73
CA VAL A 178 6.87 20.35 3.14
C VAL A 178 5.76 20.00 4.14
N ALA A 179 5.90 18.92 4.91
CA ALA A 179 4.93 18.56 5.94
C ALA A 179 4.80 19.65 7.02
N GLU A 180 5.92 20.25 7.42
CA GLU A 180 5.97 21.30 8.45
C GLU A 180 5.41 22.65 7.97
N THR A 181 5.62 22.99 6.69
CA THR A 181 5.23 24.29 6.12
C THR A 181 3.86 24.27 5.43
N GLU A 182 3.51 23.16 4.81
CA GLU A 182 2.33 23.01 3.94
C GLU A 182 1.46 21.79 4.29
N GLY A 183 1.78 21.04 5.36
CA GLY A 183 1.14 19.75 5.67
C GLY A 183 -0.39 19.77 5.73
N ALA A 184 -0.97 20.85 6.27
CA ALA A 184 -2.43 21.04 6.34
C ALA A 184 -3.11 21.27 4.97
N LYS A 185 -2.34 21.56 3.93
CA LYS A 185 -2.86 21.84 2.58
C LYS A 185 -2.89 20.59 1.70
N ILE A 186 -2.09 19.56 1.99
CA ILE A 186 -1.91 18.35 1.15
C ILE A 186 -3.23 17.55 1.06
N PRO A 187 -3.66 17.09 -0.13
CA PRO A 187 -5.04 16.69 -0.40
C PRO A 187 -5.43 15.35 0.25
N ALA A 188 -4.44 14.63 0.76
CA ALA A 188 -4.62 13.49 1.64
C ALA A 188 -5.53 13.81 2.86
N PHE A 189 -5.67 15.08 3.24
CA PHE A 189 -6.57 15.54 4.30
C PHE A 189 -8.02 15.81 3.85
N THR A 190 -8.33 15.93 2.55
CA THR A 190 -9.54 16.63 2.08
C THR A 190 -10.62 15.77 1.38
N LEU A 191 -10.46 14.45 1.26
CA LEU A 191 -11.36 13.61 0.42
C LEU A 191 -12.06 12.44 1.14
N GLY A 192 -12.25 12.50 2.45
CA GLY A 192 -13.14 11.58 3.17
C GLY A 192 -12.61 10.14 3.40
N ARG A 193 -11.57 9.70 2.69
CA ARG A 193 -10.61 8.68 3.16
C ARG A 193 -9.27 9.37 3.28
N ALA A 194 -8.86 9.69 4.52
CA ALA A 194 -7.60 10.39 4.73
C ALA A 194 -6.45 9.44 4.34
N ALA A 195 -5.82 9.70 3.19
CA ALA A 195 -4.58 9.01 2.86
C ALA A 195 -3.59 9.31 3.98
N THR A 196 -2.88 8.30 4.46
CA THR A 196 -1.90 8.53 5.53
C THR A 196 -0.74 9.32 4.97
N VAL A 197 -0.49 10.51 5.51
CA VAL A 197 0.68 11.31 5.12
C VAL A 197 1.86 10.86 5.95
N THR A 198 2.91 10.40 5.28
CA THR A 198 4.17 10.01 5.90
C THR A 198 5.28 10.98 5.47
N PRO A 199 5.68 11.91 6.34
CA PRO A 199 6.85 12.73 6.12
C PRO A 199 8.11 11.87 6.13
N LEU A 200 9.02 12.12 5.19
CA LEU A 200 10.37 11.55 5.17
C LEU A 200 11.41 12.68 5.24
N GLU A 201 12.61 12.37 5.70
CA GLU A 201 13.74 13.30 5.62
C GLU A 201 13.95 13.76 4.17
N ASP A 202 14.27 15.04 3.99
CA ASP A 202 14.35 15.66 2.67
C ASP A 202 15.41 14.98 1.77
N GLU A 203 16.45 14.39 2.36
CA GLU A 203 17.46 13.60 1.68
C GLU A 203 16.88 12.39 0.93
N ALA A 204 15.75 11.84 1.39
CA ALA A 204 15.04 10.76 0.70
C ALA A 204 14.56 11.17 -0.70
N PHE A 205 14.38 12.48 -0.93
CA PHE A 205 13.99 13.07 -2.21
C PHE A 205 15.19 13.65 -2.98
N ALA A 206 16.43 13.48 -2.50
CA ALA A 206 17.61 14.03 -3.18
C ALA A 206 17.82 13.39 -4.56
N ALA A 207 18.15 14.20 -5.56
CA ALA A 207 18.31 13.77 -6.94
C ALA A 207 19.38 12.66 -7.10
N ASP A 208 20.55 12.83 -6.47
CA ASP A 208 21.66 11.90 -6.60
C ASP A 208 21.41 10.59 -5.86
N LEU A 209 20.73 10.62 -4.71
CA LEU A 209 20.32 9.41 -4.01
C LEU A 209 19.29 8.64 -4.83
N SER A 210 18.30 9.34 -5.40
CA SER A 210 17.24 8.76 -6.21
C SER A 210 17.79 8.10 -7.47
N ARG A 211 18.67 8.80 -8.20
CA ARG A 211 19.28 8.26 -9.42
C ARG A 211 20.12 7.01 -9.14
N ARG A 212 20.95 7.04 -8.10
CA ARG A 212 21.76 5.88 -7.70
C ARG A 212 20.88 4.70 -7.30
N THR A 213 19.92 4.93 -6.41
CA THR A 213 18.99 3.91 -5.92
C THR A 213 18.22 3.23 -7.05
N LEU A 214 17.68 4.02 -7.98
CA LEU A 214 16.91 3.50 -9.11
C LEU A 214 17.81 2.83 -10.16
N GLY A 215 18.98 3.41 -10.46
CA GLY A 215 19.94 2.82 -11.39
C GLY A 215 20.50 1.48 -10.92
N GLU A 216 20.83 1.37 -9.63
CA GLU A 216 21.28 0.11 -9.02
C GLU A 216 20.20 -0.98 -9.05
N HIS A 217 18.94 -0.60 -8.81
CA HIS A 217 17.83 -1.55 -8.72
C HIS A 217 17.33 -2.02 -10.09
N PHE A 218 17.10 -1.07 -11.02
CA PHE A 218 16.52 -1.36 -12.34
C PHE A 218 17.58 -1.56 -13.44
N GLY A 219 18.87 -1.42 -13.12
CA GLY A 219 19.99 -1.42 -14.07
C GLY A 219 20.12 -0.14 -14.89
N ALA A 220 19.00 0.49 -15.24
CA ALA A 220 18.94 1.83 -15.83
C ALA A 220 17.62 2.52 -15.48
N ILE A 221 17.68 3.85 -15.35
CA ILE A 221 16.46 4.65 -15.24
C ILE A 221 15.80 4.72 -16.63
N PRO A 222 14.46 4.58 -16.74
CA PRO A 222 13.78 4.69 -18.01
C PRO A 222 14.18 5.98 -18.76
N PRO A 223 14.48 5.89 -20.06
CA PRO A 223 14.77 7.08 -20.87
C PRO A 223 13.63 8.08 -20.73
N GLN A 224 13.96 9.38 -20.70
CA GLN A 224 12.99 10.48 -20.66
C GLN A 224 12.22 10.62 -19.34
N MET A 225 12.54 9.85 -18.30
CA MET A 225 11.94 10.07 -16.97
C MET A 225 12.31 11.46 -16.44
N PRO A 226 11.33 12.34 -16.14
CA PRO A 226 11.62 13.70 -15.69
C PRO A 226 12.30 13.75 -14.30
N PRO A 227 13.07 14.82 -13.98
CA PRO A 227 13.84 14.90 -12.75
C PRO A 227 13.02 14.77 -11.45
N LEU A 228 11.84 15.39 -11.37
CA LEU A 228 10.99 15.29 -10.17
C LEU A 228 10.32 13.93 -10.08
N ALA A 229 9.99 13.30 -11.22
CA ALA A 229 9.48 11.93 -11.26
C ALA A 229 10.51 10.93 -10.71
N ILE A 230 11.79 11.09 -11.10
CA ILE A 230 12.92 10.29 -10.57
C ILE A 230 13.01 10.45 -9.05
N ARG A 231 12.90 11.67 -8.53
CA ARG A 231 13.01 11.94 -7.09
C ARG A 231 11.83 11.36 -6.30
N ALA A 232 10.62 11.51 -6.80
CA ALA A 232 9.43 10.91 -6.21
C ALA A 232 9.54 9.38 -6.16
N ALA A 233 9.99 8.74 -7.25
CA ALA A 233 10.22 7.30 -7.31
C ALA A 233 11.36 6.86 -6.37
N GLY A 234 12.43 7.64 -6.29
CA GLY A 234 13.54 7.41 -5.36
C GLY A 234 13.08 7.40 -3.89
N ALA A 235 12.19 8.31 -3.51
CA ALA A 235 11.63 8.35 -2.16
C ALA A 235 10.77 7.12 -1.82
N ILE A 236 10.00 6.58 -2.78
CA ILE A 236 9.31 5.28 -2.59
C ILE A 236 10.32 4.18 -2.32
N MET A 237 11.37 4.08 -3.12
CA MET A 237 12.40 3.05 -2.95
C MET A 237 13.14 3.19 -1.62
N TYR A 238 13.45 4.42 -1.20
CA TYR A 238 14.03 4.72 0.10
C TYR A 238 13.13 4.21 1.23
N TYR A 239 11.84 4.53 1.19
CA TYR A 239 10.88 4.12 2.20
C TYR A 239 10.69 2.60 2.26
N LEU A 240 10.54 1.96 1.11
CA LEU A 240 10.39 0.50 1.03
C LEU A 240 11.64 -0.23 1.51
N ARG A 241 12.86 0.26 1.21
CA ARG A 241 14.09 -0.34 1.73
C ARG A 241 14.20 -0.28 3.25
N GLN A 242 13.58 0.71 3.90
CA GLN A 242 13.59 0.84 5.36
C GLN A 242 12.49 0.02 6.03
N THR A 243 11.30 -0.02 5.43
CA THR A 243 10.11 -0.61 6.05
C THR A 243 9.92 -2.07 5.64
N GLN A 244 10.21 -2.39 4.38
CA GLN A 244 9.88 -3.65 3.73
C GLN A 244 10.91 -4.05 2.64
N PRO A 245 12.18 -4.34 3.01
CA PRO A 245 13.24 -4.63 2.04
C PRO A 245 12.90 -5.73 1.02
N ARG A 246 12.17 -6.76 1.45
CA ARG A 246 11.77 -7.89 0.58
C ARG A 246 10.78 -7.49 -0.53
N LEU A 247 10.00 -6.42 -0.32
CA LEU A 247 9.03 -5.96 -1.31
C LEU A 247 9.70 -5.17 -2.43
N VAL A 248 10.87 -4.58 -2.15
CA VAL A 248 11.69 -3.87 -3.15
C VAL A 248 12.09 -4.81 -4.28
N GLU A 249 12.46 -6.05 -3.96
CA GLU A 249 12.88 -7.08 -4.92
C GLU A 249 11.79 -7.49 -5.92
N GLN A 250 10.51 -7.19 -5.63
CA GLN A 250 9.39 -7.50 -6.52
C GLN A 250 9.18 -6.44 -7.62
N LEU A 251 9.77 -5.26 -7.45
CA LEU A 251 9.61 -4.15 -8.36
C LEU A 251 10.59 -4.34 -9.53
N ASP A 252 10.11 -4.96 -10.60
CA ASP A 252 10.95 -5.30 -11.75
C ASP A 252 11.03 -4.17 -12.79
N ARG A 253 10.08 -3.23 -12.76
CA ARG A 253 9.99 -2.16 -13.76
C ARG A 253 9.43 -0.87 -13.18
N LEU A 254 10.15 0.22 -13.39
CA LEU A 254 9.63 1.59 -13.28
C LEU A 254 9.24 2.09 -14.68
N SER A 255 8.06 2.69 -14.83
CA SER A 255 7.62 3.26 -16.12
C SER A 255 7.23 4.73 -16.00
N PRO A 256 7.58 5.59 -16.97
CA PRO A 256 6.98 6.91 -17.03
C PRO A 256 5.52 6.78 -17.46
N TYR A 257 4.66 7.68 -17.00
CA TYR A 257 3.31 7.83 -17.53
C TYR A 257 2.95 9.30 -17.74
N ALA A 258 2.08 9.55 -18.72
CA ALA A 258 1.73 10.90 -19.13
C ALA A 258 0.26 11.21 -18.78
N LEU A 259 0.00 12.37 -18.19
CA LEU A 259 -1.34 12.77 -17.72
C LEU A 259 -2.26 13.23 -18.86
N ASP A 260 -1.71 13.48 -20.04
CA ASP A 260 -2.39 13.87 -21.28
C ASP A 260 -2.73 12.67 -22.18
N ALA A 261 -2.26 11.46 -21.84
CA ALA A 261 -2.61 10.22 -22.55
C ALA A 261 -4.07 9.77 -22.34
N PHE A 262 -4.82 10.46 -21.47
CA PHE A 262 -6.17 10.11 -21.06
C PHE A 262 -7.06 11.34 -21.03
N MET A 263 -8.37 11.12 -21.10
CA MET A 263 -9.36 12.16 -20.95
C MET A 263 -9.21 12.82 -19.57
N ALA A 264 -9.03 14.14 -19.56
CA ALA A 264 -8.96 14.91 -18.32
C ALA A 264 -10.35 14.93 -17.65
N LEU A 265 -10.49 14.14 -16.59
CA LEU A 265 -11.65 14.20 -15.68
C LEU A 265 -11.17 14.68 -14.33
N ASP A 266 -11.48 15.91 -13.93
CA ASP A 266 -11.08 16.38 -12.61
C ASP A 266 -11.82 15.60 -11.49
N PRO A 267 -11.31 15.62 -10.25
CA PRO A 267 -11.92 14.89 -9.14
C PRO A 267 -13.39 15.22 -8.87
N HIS A 268 -13.79 16.47 -9.09
CA HIS A 268 -15.15 16.92 -8.87
C HIS A 268 -16.08 16.37 -9.96
N THR A 269 -15.62 16.35 -11.22
CA THR A 269 -16.32 15.67 -12.32
C THR A 269 -16.49 14.17 -12.03
N ILE A 270 -15.47 13.48 -11.53
CA ILE A 270 -15.56 12.06 -11.15
C ILE A 270 -16.60 11.83 -10.05
N ALA A 271 -16.64 12.71 -9.04
CA ALA A 271 -17.60 12.64 -7.95
C ALA A 271 -19.03 12.95 -8.41
N HIS A 272 -19.21 13.97 -9.25
CA HIS A 272 -20.52 14.37 -9.79
C HIS A 272 -21.12 13.34 -10.74
N LEU A 273 -20.27 12.66 -11.53
CA LEU A 273 -20.69 11.55 -12.38
C LEU A 273 -20.88 10.25 -11.60
N GLU A 274 -20.62 10.25 -10.28
CA GLU A 274 -20.73 9.08 -9.41
C GLU A 274 -20.01 7.85 -10.00
N ILE A 275 -18.80 8.04 -10.56
CA ILE A 275 -18.12 6.98 -11.33
C ILE A 275 -17.80 5.79 -10.43
N PHE A 276 -17.26 6.04 -9.24
CA PHE A 276 -16.81 5.01 -8.29
C PHE A 276 -17.67 4.90 -7.04
N HIS A 277 -18.23 6.03 -6.60
CA HIS A 277 -19.05 6.15 -5.40
C HIS A 277 -20.27 7.02 -5.70
N SER A 278 -21.41 6.70 -5.11
CA SER A 278 -22.58 7.56 -5.11
C SER A 278 -22.40 8.75 -4.16
N ARG A 279 -23.34 9.69 -4.18
CA ARG A 279 -23.44 10.82 -3.23
C ARG A 279 -23.50 10.38 -1.77
N ALA A 280 -23.93 9.15 -1.49
CA ALA A 280 -23.91 8.56 -0.15
C ALA A 280 -22.52 8.07 0.28
N GLY A 281 -21.52 8.14 -0.62
CA GLY A 281 -20.16 7.63 -0.40
C GLY A 281 -20.03 6.12 -0.59
N THR A 282 -21.12 5.42 -0.90
CA THR A 282 -21.15 3.97 -1.12
C THR A 282 -20.84 3.62 -2.55
N VAL A 283 -20.36 2.40 -2.81
CA VAL A 283 -20.21 1.93 -4.20
C VAL A 283 -21.59 1.69 -4.81
N GLU A 284 -22.57 1.26 -4.01
CA GLU A 284 -23.96 1.13 -4.44
C GLU A 284 -24.49 2.47 -4.99
N GLY A 285 -25.13 2.40 -6.16
CA GLY A 285 -25.66 3.56 -6.88
C GLY A 285 -24.66 4.21 -7.86
N SER A 286 -23.39 3.81 -7.87
CA SER A 286 -22.37 4.33 -8.80
C SER A 286 -22.39 3.66 -10.18
N LEU A 287 -21.76 4.30 -11.17
CA LEU A 287 -21.50 3.70 -12.49
C LEU A 287 -20.72 2.38 -12.36
N LEU A 288 -19.72 2.34 -11.48
CA LEU A 288 -18.94 1.15 -11.20
C LEU A 288 -19.82 -0.01 -10.71
N ALA A 289 -20.79 0.24 -9.82
CA ALA A 289 -21.69 -0.81 -9.33
C ALA A 289 -22.56 -1.42 -10.45
N VAL A 290 -22.90 -0.63 -11.46
CA VAL A 290 -23.64 -1.11 -12.63
C VAL A 290 -22.75 -1.94 -13.55
N LEU A 291 -21.53 -1.44 -13.84
CA LEU A 291 -20.62 -2.01 -14.83
C LEU A 291 -19.78 -3.18 -14.32
N ASP A 292 -19.43 -3.23 -13.03
CA ASP A 292 -18.57 -4.29 -12.49
C ASP A 292 -19.31 -5.63 -12.38
N ARG A 293 -19.36 -6.34 -13.52
CA ARG A 293 -19.79 -7.73 -13.66
C ARG A 293 -18.60 -8.65 -13.94
N THR A 294 -17.41 -8.23 -13.51
CA THR A 294 -16.16 -8.97 -13.72
C THR A 294 -16.12 -10.20 -12.82
N LEU A 295 -15.59 -11.30 -13.35
CA LEU A 295 -15.56 -12.59 -12.66
C LEU A 295 -14.31 -12.78 -11.80
N THR A 296 -13.33 -11.89 -11.92
CA THR A 296 -12.06 -11.97 -11.18
C THR A 296 -11.74 -10.65 -10.48
N PRO A 297 -11.06 -10.68 -9.32
CA PRO A 297 -10.59 -9.48 -8.64
C PRO A 297 -9.70 -8.58 -9.52
N MET A 298 -8.75 -9.17 -10.25
CA MET A 298 -7.89 -8.45 -11.20
C MET A 298 -8.68 -7.80 -12.34
N GLY A 299 -9.77 -8.42 -12.79
CA GLY A 299 -10.68 -7.84 -13.77
C GLY A 299 -11.39 -6.59 -13.23
N SER A 300 -11.88 -6.64 -11.98
CA SER A 300 -12.52 -5.49 -11.32
C SER A 300 -11.53 -4.32 -11.18
N ARG A 301 -10.30 -4.59 -10.72
CA ARG A 301 -9.24 -3.57 -10.63
C ARG A 301 -8.94 -2.96 -12.00
N ARG A 302 -8.83 -3.77 -13.05
CA ARG A 302 -8.61 -3.30 -14.42
C ARG A 302 -9.77 -2.43 -14.93
N LEU A 303 -11.02 -2.81 -14.68
CA LEU A 303 -12.19 -2.01 -15.05
C LEU A 303 -12.17 -0.65 -14.34
N LYS A 304 -11.88 -0.62 -13.03
CA LYS A 304 -11.73 0.64 -12.29
C LYS A 304 -10.64 1.53 -12.89
N GLN A 305 -9.50 0.94 -13.26
CA GLN A 305 -8.42 1.66 -13.94
C GLN A 305 -8.91 2.26 -15.27
N TRP A 306 -9.66 1.52 -16.08
CA TRP A 306 -10.19 2.03 -17.36
C TRP A 306 -11.22 3.14 -17.18
N LEU A 307 -12.09 3.06 -16.16
CA LEU A 307 -13.01 4.14 -15.82
C LEU A 307 -12.28 5.38 -15.30
N ARG A 308 -11.14 5.19 -14.62
CA ARG A 308 -10.32 6.27 -14.07
C ARG A 308 -9.51 7.00 -15.15
N TYR A 309 -9.08 6.25 -16.16
CA TYR A 309 -8.22 6.72 -17.25
C TYR A 309 -8.86 6.39 -18.61
N PRO A 310 -9.92 7.11 -19.02
CA PRO A 310 -10.52 6.90 -20.33
C PRO A 310 -9.51 7.25 -21.43
N LEU A 311 -9.38 6.37 -22.42
CA LEU A 311 -8.46 6.57 -23.53
C LEU A 311 -8.92 7.72 -24.45
N VAL A 312 -7.96 8.46 -25.00
CA VAL A 312 -8.18 9.41 -26.11
C VAL A 312 -7.61 8.90 -27.44
N ASP A 313 -6.81 7.85 -27.40
CA ASP A 313 -6.28 7.17 -28.59
C ASP A 313 -7.38 6.34 -29.27
N LEU A 314 -7.76 6.77 -30.48
CA LEU A 314 -8.78 6.11 -31.30
C LEU A 314 -8.37 4.68 -31.68
N THR A 315 -7.09 4.41 -31.95
CA THR A 315 -6.63 3.07 -32.30
C THR A 315 -6.84 2.11 -31.14
N ALA A 316 -6.45 2.51 -29.93
CA ALA A 316 -6.66 1.70 -28.74
C ALA A 316 -8.15 1.55 -28.37
N LEU A 317 -8.97 2.58 -28.62
CA LEU A 317 -10.43 2.51 -28.42
C LEU A 317 -11.09 1.53 -29.40
N CYS A 318 -10.79 1.63 -30.70
CA CYS A 318 -11.31 0.71 -31.72
C CYS A 318 -10.93 -0.73 -31.41
N ALA A 319 -9.67 -1.00 -31.03
CA ALA A 319 -9.25 -2.35 -30.65
C ALA A 319 -10.05 -2.92 -29.46
N ARG A 320 -10.41 -2.09 -28.47
CA ARG A 320 -11.28 -2.52 -27.36
C ARG A 320 -12.71 -2.78 -27.82
N GLN A 321 -13.24 -1.94 -28.70
CA GLN A 321 -14.59 -2.08 -29.25
C GLN A 321 -14.72 -3.35 -30.12
N GLU A 322 -13.73 -3.62 -30.97
CA GLU A 322 -13.65 -4.83 -31.79
C GLU A 322 -13.63 -6.09 -30.91
N ALA A 323 -12.82 -6.10 -29.85
CA ALA A 323 -12.79 -7.22 -28.91
C ALA A 323 -14.15 -7.45 -28.23
N VAL A 324 -14.85 -6.37 -27.84
CA VAL A 324 -16.19 -6.47 -27.27
C VAL A 324 -17.20 -7.00 -28.30
N GLN A 325 -17.18 -6.47 -29.51
CA GLN A 325 -18.06 -6.89 -30.60
C GLN A 325 -17.88 -8.37 -30.92
N TRP A 326 -16.64 -8.83 -31.04
CA TRP A 326 -16.33 -10.23 -31.29
C TRP A 326 -16.91 -11.16 -30.21
N PHE A 327 -16.73 -10.81 -28.93
CA PHE A 327 -17.35 -11.58 -27.84
C PHE A 327 -18.88 -11.50 -27.85
N LEU A 328 -19.48 -10.39 -28.29
CA LEU A 328 -20.93 -10.25 -28.40
C LEU A 328 -21.51 -11.21 -29.45
N GLU A 329 -20.85 -11.32 -30.59
CA GLU A 329 -21.24 -12.19 -31.71
C GLU A 329 -21.03 -13.68 -31.41
N GLN A 330 -20.00 -14.02 -30.64
CA GLN A 330 -19.65 -15.40 -30.29
C GLN A 330 -20.26 -15.84 -28.94
N GLU A 331 -21.60 -15.85 -28.80
CA GLU A 331 -22.25 -16.15 -27.50
C GLU A 331 -21.79 -17.47 -26.83
N PRO A 332 -21.77 -18.63 -27.53
CA PRO A 332 -21.37 -19.89 -26.90
C PRO A 332 -19.94 -19.81 -26.34
N LEU A 333 -19.03 -19.27 -27.14
CA LEU A 333 -17.63 -19.06 -26.77
C LEU A 333 -17.50 -18.08 -25.60
N ARG A 334 -18.24 -16.97 -25.62
CA ARG A 334 -18.29 -16.01 -24.51
C ARG A 334 -18.73 -16.68 -23.21
N ARG A 335 -19.74 -17.55 -23.26
CA ARG A 335 -20.24 -18.28 -22.07
C ARG A 335 -19.18 -19.23 -21.52
N GLU A 336 -18.52 -19.99 -22.39
CA GLU A 336 -17.45 -20.90 -22.02
C GLU A 336 -16.22 -20.16 -21.48
N PHE A 337 -15.80 -19.09 -22.14
CA PHE A 337 -14.70 -18.22 -21.72
C PHE A 337 -14.96 -17.64 -20.33
N ARG A 338 -16.19 -17.17 -20.08
CA ARG A 338 -16.62 -16.69 -18.76
C ARG A 338 -16.58 -17.79 -17.70
N ALA A 339 -17.05 -18.99 -18.00
CA ALA A 339 -17.03 -20.11 -17.07
C ALA A 339 -15.60 -20.46 -16.62
N HIS A 340 -14.64 -20.43 -17.55
CA HIS A 340 -13.22 -20.63 -17.25
C HIS A 340 -12.64 -19.43 -16.48
N LEU A 341 -12.91 -18.19 -16.90
CA LEU A 341 -12.44 -16.99 -16.19
C LEU A 341 -12.86 -16.97 -14.72
N GLY A 342 -14.09 -17.38 -14.40
CA GLY A 342 -14.59 -17.41 -13.02
C GLY A 342 -13.88 -18.43 -12.12
N GLN A 343 -13.09 -19.34 -12.67
CA GLN A 343 -12.28 -20.29 -11.90
C GLN A 343 -10.87 -19.77 -11.59
N LEU A 344 -10.46 -18.65 -12.21
CA LEU A 344 -9.15 -18.06 -11.96
C LEU A 344 -9.11 -17.46 -10.56
N ALA A 345 -8.03 -17.76 -9.83
CA ALA A 345 -7.70 -17.02 -8.62
C ALA A 345 -7.25 -15.59 -8.97
N ASP A 346 -6.98 -14.77 -7.95
CA ASP A 346 -6.30 -13.48 -8.13
C ASP A 346 -4.82 -13.68 -8.48
N VAL A 347 -4.57 -14.13 -9.72
CA VAL A 347 -3.25 -14.54 -10.22
C VAL A 347 -2.22 -13.43 -10.06
N GLU A 348 -2.60 -12.18 -10.32
CA GLU A 348 -1.72 -11.01 -10.19
C GLU A 348 -1.14 -10.89 -8.77
N ARG A 349 -2.00 -10.88 -7.74
CA ARG A 349 -1.55 -10.77 -6.34
C ARG A 349 -0.87 -12.03 -5.84
N VAL A 350 -1.29 -13.21 -6.29
CA VAL A 350 -0.66 -14.48 -5.92
C VAL A 350 0.77 -14.55 -6.47
N ILE A 351 1.00 -14.12 -7.72
CA ILE A 351 2.36 -14.02 -8.29
C ILE A 351 3.23 -13.08 -7.46
N GLY A 352 2.70 -11.91 -7.08
CA GLY A 352 3.39 -11.00 -6.16
C GLY A 352 3.85 -11.73 -4.89
N ARG A 353 2.93 -12.38 -4.17
CA ARG A 353 3.26 -13.12 -2.94
C ARG A 353 4.25 -14.28 -3.13
N VAL A 354 4.21 -14.95 -4.28
CA VAL A 354 5.19 -15.99 -4.62
C VAL A 354 6.58 -15.36 -4.74
N LYS A 355 6.71 -14.22 -5.42
CA LYS A 355 7.99 -13.49 -5.55
C LYS A 355 8.54 -13.03 -4.19
N SER A 356 7.70 -12.56 -3.26
CA SER A 356 8.15 -12.17 -1.91
C SER A 356 8.37 -13.34 -0.95
N GLY A 357 8.12 -14.58 -1.37
CA GLY A 357 8.20 -15.76 -0.50
C GLY A 357 7.15 -15.78 0.63
N SER A 358 6.03 -15.07 0.45
CA SER A 358 4.93 -14.98 1.43
C SER A 358 3.66 -15.74 1.02
N ALA A 359 3.66 -16.40 -0.13
CA ALA A 359 2.53 -17.21 -0.59
C ALA A 359 2.37 -18.49 0.25
N THR A 360 1.11 -18.83 0.57
CA THR A 360 0.75 -20.08 1.25
C THR A 360 0.72 -21.26 0.28
N PRO A 361 0.85 -22.52 0.76
CA PRO A 361 0.73 -23.70 -0.10
C PRO A 361 -0.58 -23.76 -0.90
N ARG A 362 -1.69 -23.30 -0.29
CA ARG A 362 -2.99 -23.24 -0.96
C ARG A 362 -2.99 -22.27 -2.14
N GLU A 363 -2.35 -21.12 -2.00
CA GLU A 363 -2.23 -20.12 -3.07
C GLU A 363 -1.34 -20.61 -4.21
N VAL A 364 -0.24 -21.30 -3.91
CA VAL A 364 0.62 -21.93 -4.93
C VAL A 364 -0.16 -22.97 -5.73
N VAL A 365 -0.97 -23.81 -5.06
CA VAL A 365 -1.86 -24.76 -5.74
C VAL A 365 -2.91 -24.04 -6.59
N ALA A 366 -3.50 -22.95 -6.09
CA ALA A 366 -4.46 -22.15 -6.82
C ALA A 366 -3.85 -21.49 -8.08
N LEU A 367 -2.59 -21.05 -8.00
CA LEU A 367 -1.83 -20.56 -9.15
C LEU A 367 -1.63 -21.66 -10.19
N GLY A 368 -1.23 -22.86 -9.78
CA GLY A 368 -1.09 -24.01 -10.68
C GLY A 368 -2.40 -24.43 -11.35
N ARG A 369 -3.53 -24.33 -10.64
CA ARG A 369 -4.87 -24.54 -11.23
C ARG A 369 -5.20 -23.44 -12.24
N SER A 370 -4.98 -22.17 -11.87
CA SER A 370 -5.22 -21.03 -12.75
C SER A 370 -4.39 -21.11 -14.04
N ALA A 371 -3.14 -21.57 -13.95
CA ALA A 371 -2.29 -21.80 -15.12
C ALA A 371 -2.90 -22.82 -16.11
N ARG A 372 -3.46 -23.93 -15.60
CA ARG A 372 -4.18 -24.91 -16.45
C ARG A 372 -5.43 -24.31 -17.08
N THR A 373 -6.20 -23.52 -16.32
CA THR A 373 -7.37 -22.80 -16.83
C THR A 373 -6.98 -21.81 -17.92
N ILE A 374 -5.85 -21.09 -17.78
CA ILE A 374 -5.32 -20.19 -18.83
C ILE A 374 -4.94 -20.98 -20.08
N SER A 375 -4.35 -22.17 -19.95
CA SER A 375 -4.08 -23.05 -21.10
C SER A 375 -5.36 -23.46 -21.82
N ALA A 376 -6.44 -23.79 -21.09
CA ALA A 376 -7.74 -24.09 -21.67
C ALA A 376 -8.34 -22.87 -22.39
N LEU A 377 -8.26 -21.68 -21.78
CA LEU A 377 -8.70 -20.42 -22.38
C LEU A 377 -7.97 -20.08 -23.68
N ARG A 378 -6.71 -20.47 -23.84
CA ARG A 378 -5.93 -20.26 -25.09
C ARG A 378 -6.32 -21.21 -26.22
N ALA A 379 -6.97 -22.33 -25.89
CA ALA A 379 -7.39 -23.32 -26.89
C ALA A 379 -8.78 -23.02 -27.48
N LEU A 380 -9.53 -22.13 -26.81
CA LEU A 380 -10.75 -21.49 -27.32
C LEU A 380 -10.40 -20.39 -28.31
#